data_AF-A0A7J5TGF1-F1
#
_entry.id   AF-A0A7J5TGF1-F1
#
_cell.length_a   1.000
_cell.length_b   1.000
_cell.length_c   1.000
_cell.angle_alpha   90.00
_cell.angle_beta   90.00
_cell.angle_gamma   90.00
#
_symmetry.space_group_name_H-M   'P 1'
#
loop_
_entity.id
_entity.type
_entity.pdbx_description
1 polymer ?
#
loop_
_entity_poly.entity_id
_entity_poly.type
_entity_poly.pdbx_seq_one_letter_code
_entity_poly.pdbx_strand_id
1 'polypeptide(L)'
;MTSMKFANILLETNPRSVAYPALYCRSDQPVVFDEQLGEWKMFTAGTFDFSTYFNSLSVMKLKRYTRATSFTLHLELKGAACEVQQTMGDAFAHDPIPVEGVSCKQEASDEWQTVDLALNVTDDMVIIGFLIKTEGTVAIRNGYYELDIDGELNDVELVLSTTTFKKEAFIERNIGLVKDQIIGSDDPIAEHFHMYVMDNGRTLDADKLSGDRVTVVPNDNVGGAGGFTRGMITAMEQDPKATNILLMDDDVAVSPESIKRTYNLLRILKDEHREDMISGAMLNYEIGEDQWEDIGNMTPQGTFAGCKPGLRLTLFDDLIYNEMYTPTKWQKDNMYAAWWYCCIPISVIERNGLPLPVFVRCDDAEYGIRCKTGFITMNSLCVWHMSFFERYNAAVERYQTTRNTMIAQATCGMAPDADFMRELHNNIRLELKKFGYENAELCLDAFEDFLKGPAFIKKPGQSEQSFMAANRNKEQLVDFETLQEQADKDPELSGFRVEDVDRQLIDGDKPRSLKERLEDLITDNNQRYLRKGGSGYAVIPLQGWLYPAGVIRGKHKLVVLDWYNRKGAIRTKDVNRYAQIKKRYARDLKYYKANIERLRKEYADARAELTSVAYWKHYLKMD
;
A
#
# COMPACT_ATOMS: atom_id res chain seq x y z
N MET A 1 2.46 31.86 21.43
CA MET A 1 2.72 30.44 21.13
C MET A 1 1.37 29.80 20.97
N THR A 2 1.15 29.15 19.83
CA THR A 2 -0.11 28.50 19.51
C THR A 2 0.03 27.04 19.95
N SER A 3 -0.91 26.54 20.75
CA SER A 3 -0.96 25.14 21.15
C SER A 3 -2.03 24.40 20.36
N MET A 4 -1.82 23.13 20.06
CA MET A 4 -2.84 22.28 19.46
C MET A 4 -2.77 20.83 19.93
N LYS A 5 -3.94 20.24 20.15
CA LYS A 5 -4.12 18.79 20.20
C LYS A 5 -3.64 18.16 18.89
N PHE A 6 -2.67 17.26 18.98
CA PHE A 6 -2.02 16.65 17.83
C PHE A 6 -2.46 15.20 17.58
N ALA A 7 -2.52 14.38 18.62
CA ALA A 7 -2.81 12.94 18.50
C ALA A 7 -3.61 12.44 19.71
N ASN A 8 -4.71 11.72 19.47
CA ASN A 8 -5.47 11.05 20.52
C ASN A 8 -4.75 9.78 21.01
N ILE A 9 -4.90 9.47 22.29
CA ILE A 9 -4.57 8.15 22.83
C ILE A 9 -5.72 7.19 22.51
N LEU A 10 -5.41 6.14 21.77
CA LEU A 10 -6.36 5.18 21.25
C LEU A 10 -6.48 3.95 22.14
N LEU A 11 -7.72 3.60 22.47
CA LEU A 11 -8.14 2.29 22.92
C LEU A 11 -9.46 1.99 22.20
N GLU A 12 -9.51 0.90 21.44
CA GLU A 12 -10.61 0.62 20.50
C GLU A 12 -11.20 -0.78 20.72
N THR A 13 -12.48 -0.94 20.38
CA THR A 13 -13.22 -2.20 20.52
C THR A 13 -13.53 -2.89 19.18
N ASN A 14 -13.00 -2.39 18.06
CA ASN A 14 -13.24 -3.02 16.76
C ASN A 14 -12.53 -4.38 16.66
N PRO A 15 -12.95 -5.27 15.74
CA PRO A 15 -12.39 -6.62 15.67
C PRO A 15 -10.86 -6.68 15.52
N ARG A 16 -10.24 -5.70 14.84
CA ARG A 16 -8.78 -5.65 14.66
C ARG A 16 -8.07 -5.22 15.93
N SER A 17 -8.58 -4.21 16.65
CA SER A 17 -7.99 -3.78 17.91
C SER A 17 -8.10 -4.85 18.99
N VAL A 18 -9.20 -5.61 19.02
CA VAL A 18 -9.37 -6.75 19.93
C VAL A 18 -8.43 -7.91 19.59
N ALA A 19 -8.16 -8.15 18.29
CA ALA A 19 -7.21 -9.17 17.86
C ALA A 19 -5.74 -8.80 18.13
N TYR A 20 -5.42 -7.51 18.08
CA TYR A 20 -4.06 -6.97 18.24
C TYR A 20 -4.00 -5.82 19.27
N PRO A 21 -4.35 -6.06 20.55
CA PRO A 21 -4.41 -5.00 21.56
C PRO A 21 -3.05 -4.35 21.82
N ALA A 22 -1.95 -5.08 21.57
CA ALA A 22 -0.58 -4.59 21.72
C ALA A 22 -0.20 -3.46 20.75
N LEU A 23 -0.99 -3.21 19.69
CA LEU A 23 -0.83 -2.00 18.86
C LEU A 23 -1.24 -0.71 19.60
N TYR A 24 -2.01 -0.84 20.69
CA TYR A 24 -2.58 0.24 21.47
C TYR A 24 -1.99 0.27 22.88
N CYS A 25 -1.99 -0.86 23.59
CA CYS A 25 -1.42 -0.98 24.94
C CYS A 25 -0.77 -2.35 25.14
N ARG A 26 0.48 -2.36 25.61
CA ARG A 26 1.17 -3.54 26.13
C ARG A 26 0.97 -3.58 27.65
N SER A 27 0.43 -4.65 28.19
CA SER A 27 0.18 -4.72 29.63
C SER A 27 0.40 -6.11 30.21
N ASP A 28 0.74 -6.16 31.50
CA ASP A 28 0.81 -7.39 32.28
C ASP A 28 -0.55 -7.78 32.90
N GLN A 29 -1.55 -6.91 32.76
CA GLN A 29 -2.92 -7.08 33.23
C GLN A 29 -3.95 -6.67 32.16
N PRO A 30 -5.22 -7.13 32.26
CA PRO A 30 -6.26 -6.78 31.29
C PRO A 30 -6.59 -5.28 31.22
N VAL A 31 -6.72 -4.78 30.00
CA VAL A 31 -7.37 -3.49 29.68
C VAL A 31 -8.73 -3.81 29.07
N VAL A 32 -9.80 -3.34 29.72
CA VAL A 32 -11.18 -3.74 29.36
C VAL A 32 -12.05 -2.51 29.14
N PHE A 33 -12.96 -2.59 28.17
CA PHE A 33 -14.00 -1.57 27.99
C PHE A 33 -15.23 -1.95 28.79
N ASP A 34 -15.64 -1.07 29.70
CA ASP A 34 -16.89 -1.21 30.47
C ASP A 34 -18.04 -0.60 29.67
N GLU A 35 -18.86 -1.44 29.05
CA GLU A 35 -20.01 -1.00 28.23
C GLU A 35 -21.08 -0.26 29.04
N GLN A 36 -21.20 -0.49 30.36
CA GLN A 36 -22.22 0.16 31.18
C GLN A 36 -21.85 1.60 31.51
N LEU A 37 -20.56 1.85 31.73
CA LEU A 37 -20.05 3.18 32.06
C LEU A 37 -19.53 3.93 30.83
N GLY A 38 -19.26 3.23 29.73
CA GLY A 38 -18.61 3.81 28.54
C GLY A 38 -17.15 4.18 28.80
N GLU A 39 -16.46 3.43 29.66
CA GLU A 39 -15.12 3.76 30.16
C GLU A 39 -14.13 2.63 29.89
N TRP A 40 -12.89 2.97 29.52
CA TRP A 40 -11.79 2.01 29.51
C TRP A 40 -11.20 1.85 30.91
N LYS A 41 -10.91 0.61 31.32
CA LYS A 41 -10.39 0.27 32.63
C LYS A 41 -9.13 -0.58 32.52
N MET A 42 -8.07 -0.09 33.15
CA MET A 42 -6.92 -0.88 33.59
C MET A 42 -7.40 -1.68 34.81
N PHE A 43 -7.63 -2.99 34.64
CA PHE A 43 -8.58 -3.72 35.49
C PHE A 43 -8.09 -3.93 36.94
N THR A 44 -6.79 -4.02 37.16
CA THR A 44 -6.19 -4.28 38.48
C THR A 44 -4.79 -3.66 38.55
N ALA A 45 -4.12 -3.83 39.69
CA ALA A 45 -2.74 -3.40 39.88
C ALA A 45 -1.82 -4.03 38.81
N GLY A 46 -1.11 -3.19 38.06
CA GLY A 46 -0.26 -3.65 36.96
C GLY A 46 0.47 -2.51 36.26
N THR A 47 1.15 -2.85 35.17
CA THR A 47 1.84 -1.91 34.29
C THR A 47 1.18 -1.91 32.92
N PHE A 48 0.79 -0.72 32.45
CA PHE A 48 0.10 -0.51 31.19
C PHE A 48 0.91 0.46 30.35
N ASP A 49 1.56 -0.06 29.32
CA ASP A 49 2.53 0.64 28.48
C ASP A 49 1.89 1.05 27.15
N PHE A 50 1.85 2.35 26.91
CA PHE A 50 1.28 3.00 25.73
C PHE A 50 2.37 3.41 24.72
N SER A 51 3.60 2.93 24.90
CA SER A 51 4.71 3.08 23.93
C SER A 51 4.53 2.16 22.72
N THR A 52 3.40 2.29 22.04
CA THR A 52 2.92 1.37 21.00
C THR A 52 2.78 2.08 19.65
N TYR A 53 2.48 1.34 18.58
CA TYR A 53 2.38 1.90 17.23
C TYR A 53 1.41 3.09 17.13
N PHE A 54 0.24 2.99 17.78
CA PHE A 54 -0.74 4.07 17.77
C PHE A 54 -0.51 5.11 18.87
N ASN A 55 0.02 4.74 20.03
CA ASN A 55 0.04 5.65 21.19
C ASN A 55 1.39 6.28 21.50
N SER A 56 2.44 5.96 20.73
CA SER A 56 3.71 6.70 20.77
C SER A 56 3.73 7.88 19.79
N LEU A 57 4.58 8.88 20.08
CA LEU A 57 4.89 9.98 19.17
C LEU A 57 6.27 9.80 18.54
N SER A 58 6.32 9.91 17.21
CA SER A 58 7.55 9.95 16.41
C SER A 58 8.30 11.29 16.53
N VAL A 59 8.80 11.61 17.72
CA VAL A 59 9.38 12.93 18.05
C VAL A 59 10.57 13.32 17.20
N MET A 60 11.42 12.38 16.79
CA MET A 60 12.53 12.68 15.89
C MET A 60 12.03 13.26 14.57
N LYS A 61 10.96 12.70 14.02
CA LYS A 61 10.35 13.20 12.77
C LYS A 61 9.55 14.48 13.01
N LEU A 62 8.84 14.61 14.13
CA LEU A 62 8.16 15.86 14.47
C LEU A 62 9.14 17.03 14.55
N LYS A 63 10.28 16.87 15.26
CA LYS A 63 11.34 17.89 15.33
C LYS A 63 11.96 18.21 13.96
N ARG A 64 12.08 17.18 13.11
CA ARG A 64 12.61 17.34 11.75
C ARG A 64 11.67 18.14 10.86
N TYR A 65 10.41 17.72 10.74
CA TYR A 65 9.49 18.20 9.71
C TYR A 65 8.59 19.36 10.14
N THR A 66 8.43 19.59 11.45
CA THR A 66 7.39 20.49 11.98
C THR A 66 7.96 21.62 12.85
N ARG A 67 7.13 22.61 13.13
CA ARG A 67 7.42 23.74 14.02
C ARG A 67 7.08 23.47 15.48
N ALA A 68 6.91 22.21 15.89
CA ALA A 68 6.63 21.85 17.27
C ALA A 68 7.83 22.15 18.19
N THR A 69 7.56 22.78 19.33
CA THR A 69 8.58 23.24 20.30
C THR A 69 8.47 22.58 21.67
N SER A 70 7.27 22.15 22.06
CA SER A 70 7.03 21.45 23.34
C SER A 70 5.97 20.35 23.14
N PHE A 71 5.93 19.40 24.08
CA PHE A 71 5.09 18.22 24.01
C PHE A 71 4.50 17.97 25.40
N THR A 72 3.18 17.87 25.49
CA THR A 72 2.44 17.58 26.72
C THR A 72 1.54 16.37 26.51
N LEU A 73 1.53 15.45 27.46
CA LEU A 73 0.55 14.37 27.54
C LEU A 73 -0.59 14.81 28.47
N HIS A 74 -1.82 14.81 27.95
CA HIS A 74 -3.03 15.00 28.73
C HIS A 74 -3.75 13.67 28.91
N LEU A 75 -4.15 13.34 30.14
CA LEU A 75 -4.99 12.18 30.46
C LEU A 75 -6.05 12.57 31.50
N GLU A 76 -7.21 11.93 31.44
CA GLU A 76 -8.16 11.91 32.56
C GLU A 76 -8.21 10.51 33.18
N LEU A 77 -7.92 10.42 34.48
CA LEU A 77 -7.84 9.15 35.23
C LEU A 77 -8.75 9.18 36.45
N LYS A 78 -9.29 8.02 36.84
CA LYS A 78 -10.16 7.84 38.02
C LYS A 78 -9.97 6.44 38.58
N GLY A 79 -9.93 6.26 39.89
CA GLY A 79 -9.88 4.96 40.56
C GLY A 79 -8.75 4.86 41.58
N ALA A 80 -8.04 3.74 41.57
CA ALA A 80 -6.91 3.50 42.47
C ALA A 80 -5.74 4.48 42.23
N ALA A 81 -4.84 4.58 43.21
CA ALA A 81 -3.62 5.35 43.04
C ALA A 81 -2.79 4.81 41.86
N CYS A 82 -2.15 5.71 41.13
CA CYS A 82 -1.32 5.35 39.98
C CYS A 82 -0.20 6.35 39.72
N GLU A 83 0.82 5.91 38.99
CA GLU A 83 1.90 6.76 38.46
C GLU A 83 1.92 6.70 36.94
N VAL A 84 1.78 7.88 36.31
CA VAL A 84 2.00 8.07 34.88
C VAL A 84 3.46 8.47 34.68
N GLN A 85 4.20 7.75 33.84
CA GLN A 85 5.62 7.99 33.61
C GLN A 85 5.90 8.05 32.10
N GLN A 86 6.65 9.07 31.66
CA GLN A 86 7.11 9.13 30.28
C GLN A 86 8.06 7.97 29.97
N THR A 87 7.95 7.44 28.75
CA THR A 87 8.92 6.51 28.16
C THR A 87 9.51 7.09 26.87
N MET A 88 10.62 6.52 26.43
CA MET A 88 11.29 6.87 25.18
C MET A 88 11.88 5.63 24.50
N GLY A 89 12.21 5.75 23.22
CA GLY A 89 13.08 4.82 22.51
C GLY A 89 14.16 5.58 21.73
N ASP A 90 15.42 5.21 21.92
CA ASP A 90 16.56 5.74 21.18
C ASP A 90 16.84 4.83 19.98
N ALA A 91 17.95 5.07 19.28
CA ALA A 91 18.32 4.32 18.09
C ALA A 91 18.53 2.81 18.26
N PHE A 92 18.76 2.34 19.49
CA PHE A 92 19.07 0.94 19.80
C PHE A 92 18.11 0.34 20.82
N ALA A 93 17.06 1.07 21.19
CA ALA A 93 16.10 0.62 22.18
C ALA A 93 15.32 -0.60 21.67
N HIS A 94 15.48 -1.72 22.38
CA HIS A 94 14.70 -2.93 22.16
C HIS A 94 13.33 -2.86 22.86
N ASP A 95 13.26 -2.16 23.99
CA ASP A 95 12.07 -1.95 24.79
C ASP A 95 11.94 -0.47 25.18
N PRO A 96 10.74 0.00 25.55
CA PRO A 96 10.53 1.35 26.07
C PRO A 96 11.39 1.61 27.31
N ILE A 97 12.09 2.74 27.31
CA ILE A 97 12.98 3.16 28.40
C ILE A 97 12.25 4.25 29.21
N PRO A 98 11.97 4.06 30.51
CA PRO A 98 11.38 5.10 31.34
C PRO A 98 12.30 6.31 31.46
N VAL A 99 11.75 7.52 31.32
CA VAL A 99 12.49 8.77 31.50
C VAL A 99 12.53 9.11 32.99
N GLU A 100 13.75 9.26 33.54
CA GLU A 100 13.93 9.66 34.94
C GLU A 100 13.44 11.09 35.17
N GLY A 101 12.69 11.30 36.26
CA GLY A 101 12.21 12.62 36.67
C GLY A 101 11.00 13.16 35.91
N VAL A 102 10.46 12.43 34.93
CA VAL A 102 9.24 12.81 34.19
C VAL A 102 8.11 11.84 34.52
N SER A 103 7.48 12.05 35.67
CA SER A 103 6.30 11.30 36.10
C SER A 103 5.33 12.16 36.91
N CYS A 104 4.08 11.72 36.99
CA CYS A 104 3.02 12.31 37.79
C CYS A 104 2.31 11.19 38.59
N LYS A 105 2.19 11.38 39.90
CA LYS A 105 1.47 10.46 40.79
C LYS A 105 0.10 11.02 41.09
N GLN A 106 -0.91 10.15 40.95
CA GLN A 106 -2.29 10.43 41.31
C GLN A 106 -2.66 9.58 42.52
N GLU A 107 -3.21 10.24 43.54
CA GLU A 107 -3.84 9.56 44.67
C GLU A 107 -5.14 8.88 44.25
N ALA A 108 -5.60 7.88 45.00
CA ALA A 108 -6.87 7.23 44.72
C ALA A 108 -8.05 8.22 44.81
N SER A 109 -8.94 8.18 43.82
CA SER A 109 -10.07 9.10 43.69
C SER A 109 -11.21 8.46 42.90
N ASP A 110 -12.43 8.58 43.40
CA ASP A 110 -13.65 8.23 42.66
C ASP A 110 -14.09 9.33 41.67
N GLU A 111 -13.43 10.49 41.70
CA GLU A 111 -13.61 11.59 40.73
C GLU A 111 -12.52 11.57 39.66
N TRP A 112 -12.83 12.07 38.46
CA TRP A 112 -11.86 12.23 37.37
C TRP A 112 -10.82 13.28 37.71
N GLN A 113 -9.55 12.90 37.58
CA GLN A 113 -8.40 13.76 37.78
C GLN A 113 -7.63 13.92 36.48
N THR A 114 -7.28 15.15 36.16
CA THR A 114 -6.45 15.47 35.00
C THR A 114 -4.97 15.27 35.31
N VAL A 115 -4.25 14.67 34.37
CA VAL A 115 -2.79 14.58 34.35
C VAL A 115 -2.29 15.31 33.11
N ASP A 116 -1.72 16.49 33.31
CA ASP A 116 -1.00 17.24 32.28
C ASP A 116 0.51 17.08 32.53
N LEU A 117 1.11 16.11 31.86
CA LEU A 117 2.53 15.77 32.00
C LEU A 117 3.33 16.44 30.87
N ALA A 118 4.10 17.46 31.20
CA ALA A 118 5.09 18.03 30.28
C ALA A 118 6.18 17.00 29.98
N LEU A 119 6.37 16.67 28.71
CA LEU A 119 7.29 15.62 28.27
C LEU A 119 8.66 16.22 27.97
N ASN A 120 9.71 15.52 28.37
CA ASN A 120 11.08 15.88 28.01
C ASN A 120 11.44 15.27 26.65
N VAL A 121 11.94 16.08 25.72
CA VAL A 121 12.33 15.62 24.38
C VAL A 121 13.75 16.07 24.05
N THR A 122 14.66 15.11 23.97
CA THR A 122 16.07 15.33 23.61
C THR A 122 16.34 14.98 22.14
N ASP A 123 17.57 15.14 21.65
CA ASP A 123 17.93 14.91 20.24
C ASP A 123 18.15 13.42 19.90
N ASP A 124 18.38 12.58 20.91
CA ASP A 124 18.60 11.14 20.80
C ASP A 124 17.31 10.30 20.84
N MET A 125 16.18 10.91 21.23
CA MET A 125 14.89 10.24 21.27
C MET A 125 14.30 10.10 19.86
N VAL A 126 14.03 8.85 19.46
CA VAL A 126 13.36 8.51 18.20
C VAL A 126 11.85 8.65 18.37
N ILE A 127 11.31 7.96 19.38
CA ILE A 127 9.90 8.02 19.79
C ILE A 127 9.79 8.29 21.29
N ILE A 128 8.67 8.87 21.72
CA ILE A 128 8.27 8.92 23.13
C ILE A 128 6.89 8.29 23.31
N GLY A 129 6.66 7.75 24.50
CA GLY A 129 5.37 7.21 24.92
C GLY A 129 5.16 7.49 26.41
N PHE A 130 4.34 6.66 27.03
CA PHE A 130 4.19 6.65 28.48
C PHE A 130 3.74 5.27 28.95
N LEU A 131 3.90 5.04 30.24
CA LEU A 131 3.31 3.92 30.94
C LEU A 131 2.53 4.41 32.16
N ILE A 132 1.54 3.62 32.58
CA ILE A 132 0.78 3.82 33.81
C ILE A 132 1.00 2.61 34.71
N LYS A 133 1.51 2.84 35.91
CA LYS A 133 1.59 1.83 36.98
C LYS A 133 0.43 2.05 37.94
N THR A 134 -0.41 1.05 38.14
CA THR A 134 -1.61 1.16 38.99
C THR A 134 -1.48 0.30 40.25
N GLU A 135 -2.08 0.75 41.35
CA GLU A 135 -2.22 -0.05 42.59
C GLU A 135 -3.56 -0.82 42.67
N GLY A 136 -4.41 -0.65 41.66
CA GLY A 136 -5.73 -1.27 41.55
C GLY A 136 -6.40 -0.89 40.23
N THR A 137 -7.74 -0.94 40.19
CA THR A 137 -8.50 -0.56 38.99
C THR A 137 -8.43 0.94 38.74
N VAL A 138 -8.06 1.34 37.52
CA VAL A 138 -8.04 2.75 37.08
C VAL A 138 -8.76 2.87 35.74
N ALA A 139 -9.74 3.76 35.67
CA ALA A 139 -10.40 4.16 34.44
C ALA A 139 -9.61 5.28 33.73
N ILE A 140 -9.63 5.27 32.40
CA ILE A 140 -8.95 6.24 31.54
C ILE A 140 -9.93 6.75 30.48
N ARG A 141 -9.90 8.06 30.22
CA ARG A 141 -10.60 8.69 29.09
C ARG A 141 -9.87 9.94 28.63
N ASN A 142 -10.34 10.52 27.52
CA ASN A 142 -9.91 11.80 26.98
C ASN A 142 -8.37 11.97 26.94
N GLY A 143 -7.65 10.93 26.52
CA GLY A 143 -6.19 11.00 26.42
C GLY A 143 -5.74 11.60 25.10
N TYR A 144 -4.78 12.53 25.12
CA TYR A 144 -4.17 13.05 23.90
C TYR A 144 -2.78 13.69 24.15
N TYR A 145 -2.03 13.85 23.07
CA TYR A 145 -0.84 14.68 23.03
C TYR A 145 -1.18 16.08 22.51
N GLU A 146 -0.68 17.09 23.20
CA GLU A 146 -0.74 18.49 22.84
C GLU A 146 0.66 19.02 22.54
N LEU A 147 0.79 19.87 21.52
CA LEU A 147 2.05 20.45 21.07
C LEU A 147 1.98 21.98 21.06
N ASP A 148 2.99 22.64 21.64
CA ASP A 148 3.23 24.07 21.35
C ASP A 148 3.94 24.20 20.00
N ILE A 149 3.52 25.21 19.23
CA ILE A 149 4.00 25.48 17.88
C ILE A 149 4.64 26.87 17.80
N ASP A 150 5.77 26.96 17.09
CA ASP A 150 6.38 28.22 16.71
C ASP A 150 5.63 28.88 15.53
N GLY A 151 4.98 30.01 15.80
CA GLY A 151 4.18 30.77 14.86
C GLY A 151 2.74 30.26 14.69
N GLU A 152 2.09 30.75 13.62
CA GLU A 152 0.69 30.40 13.31
C GLU A 152 0.58 29.05 12.60
N LEU A 153 -0.57 28.40 12.74
CA LEU A 153 -0.87 27.15 12.06
C LEU A 153 -1.06 27.38 10.56
N ASN A 154 -0.69 26.39 9.74
CA ASN A 154 -0.99 26.42 8.31
C ASN A 154 -2.49 26.21 8.11
N ASP A 155 -3.09 27.00 7.22
CA ASP A 155 -4.43 26.73 6.72
C ASP A 155 -4.41 25.42 5.93
N VAL A 156 -5.32 24.50 6.27
CA VAL A 156 -5.43 23.19 5.63
C VAL A 156 -6.89 22.94 5.33
N GLU A 157 -7.17 22.60 4.07
CA GLU A 157 -8.46 22.07 3.63
C GLU A 157 -8.18 20.71 2.98
N LEU A 158 -8.54 19.64 3.68
CA LEU A 158 -8.15 18.27 3.33
C LEU A 158 -9.27 17.55 2.60
N VAL A 159 -9.00 17.15 1.37
CA VAL A 159 -9.89 16.23 0.63
C VAL A 159 -9.42 14.81 0.81
N LEU A 160 -10.31 13.88 1.17
CA LEU A 160 -10.09 12.46 0.96
C LEU A 160 -10.75 12.04 -0.35
N SER A 161 -10.02 11.39 -1.24
CA SER A 161 -10.60 10.80 -2.45
C SER A 161 -10.36 9.31 -2.49
N THR A 162 -11.44 8.55 -2.62
CA THR A 162 -11.40 7.11 -2.84
C THR A 162 -12.05 6.74 -4.16
N THR A 163 -11.51 5.73 -4.85
CA THR A 163 -12.04 5.21 -6.11
C THR A 163 -12.57 3.81 -5.89
N THR A 164 -13.81 3.55 -6.28
CA THR A 164 -14.41 2.23 -6.06
C THR A 164 -15.01 1.58 -7.30
N PHE A 165 -14.90 0.26 -7.37
CA PHE A 165 -15.57 -0.56 -8.38
C PHE A 165 -16.14 -1.83 -7.74
N LYS A 166 -17.44 -1.82 -7.44
CA LYS A 166 -18.19 -2.96 -6.87
C LYS A 166 -17.62 -3.47 -5.54
N LYS A 167 -17.34 -2.54 -4.62
CA LYS A 167 -16.86 -2.79 -3.25
C LYS A 167 -17.74 -2.10 -2.21
N GLU A 168 -19.05 -2.20 -2.39
CA GLU A 168 -20.07 -1.45 -1.65
C GLU A 168 -19.90 -1.61 -0.14
N ALA A 169 -19.71 -2.83 0.35
CA ALA A 169 -19.58 -3.10 1.79
C ALA A 169 -18.38 -2.41 2.46
N PHE A 170 -17.26 -2.22 1.75
CA PHE A 170 -16.11 -1.50 2.29
C PHE A 170 -16.37 0.01 2.28
N ILE A 171 -16.84 0.54 1.15
CA ILE A 171 -17.07 1.97 1.01
C ILE A 171 -18.19 2.49 1.91
N GLU A 172 -19.32 1.79 2.00
CA GLU A 172 -20.41 2.19 2.90
C GLU A 172 -19.93 2.23 4.37
N ARG A 173 -19.11 1.26 4.78
CA ARG A 173 -18.49 1.25 6.11
C ARG A 173 -17.54 2.42 6.30
N ASN A 174 -16.67 2.70 5.32
CA ASN A 174 -15.69 3.78 5.39
C ASN A 174 -16.38 5.15 5.41
N ILE A 175 -17.43 5.36 4.62
CA ILE A 175 -18.29 6.56 4.69
C ILE A 175 -18.89 6.70 6.08
N GLY A 176 -19.42 5.61 6.66
CA GLY A 176 -19.96 5.61 8.02
C GLY A 176 -18.94 6.04 9.07
N LEU A 177 -17.73 5.47 9.02
CA LEU A 177 -16.62 5.83 9.92
C LEU A 177 -16.22 7.30 9.79
N VAL A 178 -16.13 7.82 8.57
CA VAL A 178 -15.78 9.23 8.31
C VAL A 178 -16.87 10.17 8.84
N LYS A 179 -18.15 9.85 8.59
CA LYS A 179 -19.27 10.66 9.09
C LYS A 179 -19.30 10.71 10.62
N ASP A 180 -19.11 9.57 11.27
CA ASP A 180 -19.16 9.44 12.73
C ASP A 180 -17.91 10.04 13.41
N GLN A 181 -16.72 9.63 12.97
CA GLN A 181 -15.49 9.89 13.72
C GLN A 181 -14.67 11.09 13.24
N ILE A 182 -14.95 11.64 12.05
CA ILE A 182 -14.26 12.84 11.54
C ILE A 182 -15.25 13.99 11.48
N ILE A 183 -16.30 13.88 10.66
CA ILE A 183 -17.27 14.98 10.44
C ILE A 183 -18.10 15.23 11.70
N GLY A 184 -18.50 14.17 12.41
CA GLY A 184 -19.24 14.25 13.66
C GLY A 184 -18.40 14.52 14.92
N SER A 185 -17.09 14.74 14.76
CA SER A 185 -16.18 14.97 15.91
C SER A 185 -16.03 16.45 16.25
N ASP A 186 -15.60 16.74 17.48
CA ASP A 186 -15.28 18.10 17.94
C ASP A 186 -13.84 18.53 17.54
N ASP A 187 -13.11 17.70 16.78
CA ASP A 187 -11.75 18.03 16.34
C ASP A 187 -11.79 19.04 15.16
N PRO A 188 -10.82 19.96 15.04
CA PRO A 188 -10.84 21.00 14.01
C PRO A 188 -10.90 20.53 12.55
N ILE A 189 -10.59 19.25 12.29
CA ILE A 189 -10.71 18.65 10.95
C ILE A 189 -12.17 18.60 10.46
N ALA A 190 -13.16 18.55 11.36
CA ALA A 190 -14.56 18.39 11.01
C ALA A 190 -15.06 19.49 10.06
N GLU A 191 -14.51 20.71 10.20
CA GLU A 191 -14.86 21.88 9.39
C GLU A 191 -13.99 22.05 8.13
N HIS A 192 -12.91 21.28 8.01
CA HIS A 192 -11.84 21.43 7.01
C HIS A 192 -11.56 20.15 6.23
N PHE A 193 -12.61 19.34 6.08
CA PHE A 193 -12.53 18.04 5.45
C PHE A 193 -13.69 17.81 4.48
N HIS A 194 -13.39 17.12 3.37
CA HIS A 194 -14.39 16.59 2.45
C HIS A 194 -13.98 15.23 1.91
N MET A 195 -14.89 14.26 1.88
CA MET A 195 -14.67 12.94 1.27
C MET A 195 -15.40 12.85 -0.07
N TYR A 196 -14.65 12.58 -1.14
CA TYR A 196 -15.21 12.21 -2.44
C TYR A 196 -15.03 10.72 -2.72
N VAL A 197 -16.11 10.09 -3.19
CA VAL A 197 -16.12 8.68 -3.62
C VAL A 197 -16.36 8.65 -5.11
N MET A 198 -15.32 8.30 -5.88
CA MET A 198 -15.40 8.10 -7.33
C MET A 198 -15.93 6.69 -7.59
N ASP A 199 -17.24 6.56 -7.82
CA ASP A 199 -17.90 5.28 -8.06
C ASP A 199 -17.79 4.88 -9.54
N ASN A 200 -16.67 4.26 -9.90
CA ASN A 200 -16.44 3.68 -11.23
C ASN A 200 -17.37 2.49 -11.53
N GLY A 201 -17.98 1.89 -10.49
CA GLY A 201 -18.92 0.79 -10.62
C GLY A 201 -20.34 1.25 -10.99
N ARG A 202 -20.70 2.47 -10.59
CA ARG A 202 -22.07 3.02 -10.64
C ARG A 202 -23.06 2.11 -9.94
N THR A 203 -22.64 1.55 -8.82
CA THR A 203 -23.44 0.61 -8.02
C THR A 203 -23.89 1.20 -6.69
N LEU A 204 -23.30 2.32 -6.27
CA LEU A 204 -23.68 3.00 -5.03
C LEU A 204 -24.93 3.87 -5.20
N ASP A 205 -25.74 3.91 -4.16
CA ASP A 205 -26.84 4.87 -4.03
C ASP A 205 -26.28 6.25 -3.65
N ALA A 206 -25.91 7.03 -4.66
CA ALA A 206 -25.23 8.31 -4.46
C ALA A 206 -26.06 9.32 -3.67
N ASP A 207 -27.38 9.34 -3.87
CA ASP A 207 -28.28 10.29 -3.17
C ASP A 207 -28.36 9.96 -1.67
N LYS A 208 -28.41 8.67 -1.33
CA LYS A 208 -28.45 8.22 0.07
C LYS A 208 -27.11 8.38 0.79
N LEU A 209 -26.00 8.11 0.09
CA LEU A 209 -24.68 8.07 0.70
C LEU A 209 -24.01 9.44 0.76
N SER A 210 -24.33 10.34 -0.18
CA SER A 210 -23.88 11.73 -0.13
C SER A 210 -24.55 12.49 1.03
N GLY A 211 -23.93 13.57 1.47
CA GLY A 211 -24.42 14.40 2.56
C GLY A 211 -23.43 15.52 2.86
N ASP A 212 -23.51 16.07 4.06
CA ASP A 212 -22.54 17.07 4.50
C ASP A 212 -21.12 16.50 4.40
N ARG A 213 -20.26 17.20 3.65
CA ARG A 213 -18.83 16.87 3.43
C ARG A 213 -18.52 15.47 2.90
N VAL A 214 -19.53 14.75 2.38
CA VAL A 214 -19.35 13.47 1.68
C VAL A 214 -20.10 13.52 0.37
N THR A 215 -19.40 13.24 -0.74
CA THR A 215 -20.03 13.23 -2.07
C THR A 215 -19.66 11.98 -2.83
N VAL A 216 -20.66 11.19 -3.19
CA VAL A 216 -20.51 10.05 -4.09
C VAL A 216 -20.75 10.51 -5.51
N VAL A 217 -19.77 10.25 -6.38
CA VAL A 217 -19.74 10.72 -7.76
C VAL A 217 -19.74 9.51 -8.69
N PRO A 218 -20.87 9.20 -9.35
CA PRO A 218 -20.90 8.16 -10.38
C PRO A 218 -19.92 8.47 -11.51
N ASN A 219 -19.04 7.51 -11.83
CA ASN A 219 -17.97 7.65 -12.81
C ASN A 219 -17.99 6.50 -13.83
N ASP A 220 -17.43 6.70 -15.02
CA ASP A 220 -17.19 5.57 -15.93
C ASP A 220 -16.09 4.67 -15.35
N ASN A 221 -16.02 3.40 -15.78
CA ASN A 221 -14.94 2.51 -15.39
C ASN A 221 -13.63 2.88 -16.10
N VAL A 222 -12.86 3.76 -15.46
CA VAL A 222 -11.58 4.26 -15.97
C VAL A 222 -10.38 3.69 -15.21
N GLY A 223 -10.60 2.65 -14.40
CA GLY A 223 -9.60 2.04 -13.54
C GLY A 223 -9.22 2.95 -12.36
N GLY A 224 -8.22 2.51 -11.59
CA GLY A 224 -7.71 3.26 -10.42
C GLY A 224 -7.17 4.62 -10.83
N ALA A 225 -6.28 4.66 -11.83
CA ALA A 225 -5.64 5.90 -12.27
C ALA A 225 -6.64 6.99 -12.66
N GLY A 226 -7.66 6.63 -13.45
CA GLY A 226 -8.69 7.57 -13.87
C GLY A 226 -9.61 8.02 -12.74
N GLY A 227 -9.95 7.12 -11.80
CA GLY A 227 -10.77 7.48 -10.64
C GLY A 227 -10.02 8.43 -9.70
N PHE A 228 -8.77 8.12 -9.35
CA PHE A 228 -7.94 9.01 -8.53
C PHE A 228 -7.70 10.35 -9.23
N THR A 229 -7.50 10.35 -10.55
CA THR A 229 -7.36 11.60 -11.32
C THR A 229 -8.63 12.44 -11.29
N ARG A 230 -9.82 11.82 -11.38
CA ARG A 230 -11.10 12.54 -11.20
C ARG A 230 -11.20 13.15 -9.81
N GLY A 231 -10.76 12.41 -8.79
CA GLY A 231 -10.63 12.90 -7.41
C GLY A 231 -9.73 14.13 -7.30
N MET A 232 -8.53 14.08 -7.90
CA MET A 232 -7.59 15.20 -7.94
C MET A 232 -8.21 16.44 -8.59
N ILE A 233 -8.86 16.30 -9.76
CA ILE A 233 -9.52 17.43 -10.44
C ILE A 233 -10.64 17.99 -9.56
N THR A 234 -11.44 17.12 -8.95
CA THR A 234 -12.54 17.54 -8.07
C THR A 234 -12.01 18.34 -6.87
N ALA A 235 -10.92 17.89 -6.24
CA ALA A 235 -10.27 18.60 -5.15
C ALA A 235 -9.63 19.93 -5.59
N MET A 236 -9.09 20.01 -6.81
CA MET A 236 -8.56 21.26 -7.36
C MET A 236 -9.65 22.31 -7.62
N GLU A 237 -10.87 21.86 -7.97
CA GLU A 237 -11.99 22.71 -8.39
C GLU A 237 -13.05 22.95 -7.30
N GLN A 238 -12.93 22.32 -6.13
CA GLN A 238 -13.88 22.53 -5.02
C GLN A 238 -13.77 23.92 -4.38
N ASP A 239 -14.82 24.30 -3.65
CA ASP A 239 -14.89 25.52 -2.85
C ASP A 239 -15.30 25.18 -1.41
N PRO A 240 -14.51 25.55 -0.37
CA PRO A 240 -13.21 26.21 -0.44
C PRO A 240 -12.14 25.34 -1.12
N LYS A 241 -11.18 25.99 -1.79
CA LYS A 241 -10.11 25.31 -2.52
C LYS A 241 -9.33 24.38 -1.59
N ALA A 242 -9.22 23.09 -1.96
CA ALA A 242 -8.41 22.14 -1.20
C ALA A 242 -6.93 22.57 -1.16
N THR A 243 -6.28 22.37 -0.02
CA THR A 243 -4.82 22.52 0.10
C THR A 243 -4.12 21.19 -0.16
N ASN A 244 -4.77 20.08 0.20
CA ASN A 244 -4.22 18.73 0.12
C ASN A 244 -5.31 17.73 -0.27
N ILE A 245 -4.91 16.66 -0.97
CA ILE A 245 -5.74 15.50 -1.25
C ILE A 245 -5.08 14.23 -0.72
N LEU A 246 -5.77 13.50 0.14
CA LEU A 246 -5.45 12.14 0.57
C LEU A 246 -6.12 11.13 -0.36
N LEU A 247 -5.31 10.44 -1.16
CA LEU A 247 -5.77 9.30 -1.95
C LEU A 247 -5.79 8.05 -1.06
N MET A 248 -6.87 7.27 -1.17
CA MET A 248 -7.07 6.05 -0.40
C MET A 248 -7.85 5.01 -1.21
N ASP A 249 -7.39 3.75 -1.17
CA ASP A 249 -8.07 2.63 -1.83
C ASP A 249 -9.45 2.35 -1.20
N ASP A 250 -10.33 1.66 -1.94
CA ASP A 250 -11.70 1.39 -1.51
C ASP A 250 -11.81 0.18 -0.57
N ASP A 251 -10.92 -0.79 -0.68
CA ASP A 251 -10.96 -2.05 0.05
C ASP A 251 -9.96 -2.13 1.21
N VAL A 252 -9.83 -0.99 1.89
CA VAL A 252 -9.08 -0.86 3.13
C VAL A 252 -9.99 -0.78 4.34
N ALA A 253 -9.45 -1.14 5.49
CA ALA A 253 -9.93 -0.60 6.75
C ALA A 253 -9.20 0.68 7.10
N VAL A 254 -9.99 1.71 7.36
CA VAL A 254 -9.52 3.06 7.68
C VAL A 254 -9.27 3.19 9.18
N SER A 255 -8.18 3.87 9.53
CA SER A 255 -7.98 4.46 10.85
C SER A 255 -8.36 5.95 10.76
N PRO A 256 -9.50 6.38 11.34
CA PRO A 256 -9.88 7.80 11.36
C PRO A 256 -8.82 8.66 12.06
N GLU A 257 -8.16 8.12 13.09
CA GLU A 257 -7.07 8.81 13.78
C GLU A 257 -5.87 9.06 12.86
N SER A 258 -5.53 8.14 11.94
CA SER A 258 -4.45 8.39 10.97
C SER A 258 -4.76 9.62 10.10
N ILE A 259 -6.02 9.81 9.70
CA ILE A 259 -6.47 10.98 8.93
C ILE A 259 -6.39 12.25 9.77
N LYS A 260 -6.85 12.21 11.02
CA LYS A 260 -6.74 13.33 11.98
C LYS A 260 -5.28 13.76 12.20
N ARG A 261 -4.38 12.79 12.41
CA ARG A 261 -2.95 13.04 12.57
C ARG A 261 -2.32 13.60 11.30
N THR A 262 -2.77 13.15 10.13
CA THR A 262 -2.31 13.70 8.83
C THR A 262 -2.71 15.16 8.69
N TYR A 263 -3.97 15.49 8.99
CA TYR A 263 -4.45 16.88 9.01
C TYR A 263 -3.66 17.74 10.00
N ASN A 264 -3.48 17.26 11.24
CA ASN A 264 -2.74 17.98 12.27
C ASN A 264 -1.27 18.17 11.90
N LEU A 265 -0.63 17.17 11.29
CA LEU A 265 0.74 17.26 10.79
C LEU A 265 0.88 18.37 9.74
N LEU A 266 -0.03 18.42 8.75
CA LEU A 266 -0.04 19.45 7.70
C LEU A 266 -0.09 20.87 8.27
N ARG A 267 -0.86 21.06 9.35
CA ARG A 267 -1.02 22.36 10.03
C ARG A 267 0.26 22.88 10.67
N ILE A 268 1.23 22.01 10.94
CA ILE A 268 2.45 22.38 11.68
C ILE A 268 3.75 22.15 10.90
N LEU A 269 3.66 21.72 9.64
CA LEU A 269 4.84 21.57 8.79
C LEU A 269 5.64 22.87 8.68
N LYS A 270 6.97 22.74 8.65
CA LYS A 270 7.88 23.82 8.24
C LYS A 270 7.70 24.12 6.76
N ASP A 271 8.06 25.33 6.35
CA ASP A 271 7.86 25.81 4.98
C ASP A 271 8.53 24.93 3.92
N GLU A 272 9.74 24.45 4.19
CA GLU A 272 10.50 23.56 3.29
C GLU A 272 9.86 22.17 3.11
N HIS A 273 8.91 21.79 3.97
CA HIS A 273 8.24 20.49 3.95
C HIS A 273 6.78 20.55 3.52
N ARG A 274 6.22 21.76 3.27
CA ARG A 274 4.80 21.92 2.87
C ARG A 274 4.43 21.22 1.57
N GLU A 275 5.43 20.94 0.72
CA GLU A 275 5.23 20.25 -0.56
C GLU A 275 5.65 18.77 -0.53
N ASP A 276 6.07 18.25 0.62
CA ASP A 276 6.38 16.83 0.77
C ASP A 276 5.08 16.02 0.81
N MET A 277 5.08 14.85 0.16
CA MET A 277 3.95 13.93 0.21
C MET A 277 3.98 13.16 1.54
N ILE A 278 2.82 12.96 2.16
CA ILE A 278 2.71 12.13 3.37
C ILE A 278 2.22 10.75 2.95
N SER A 279 2.97 9.71 3.30
CA SER A 279 2.63 8.32 2.97
C SER A 279 2.34 7.52 4.23
N GLY A 280 1.24 6.77 4.19
CA GLY A 280 0.79 5.89 5.27
C GLY A 280 1.22 4.45 5.02
N ALA A 281 1.51 3.74 6.11
CA ALA A 281 1.82 2.33 6.08
C ALA A 281 0.62 1.50 5.64
N MET A 282 0.86 0.54 4.75
CA MET A 282 -0.04 -0.56 4.47
C MET A 282 0.23 -1.69 5.47
N LEU A 283 -0.68 -1.86 6.44
CA LEU A 283 -0.71 -3.04 7.30
C LEU A 283 -1.49 -4.16 6.59
N ASN A 284 -1.13 -5.39 6.91
CA ASN A 284 -1.81 -6.56 6.40
C ASN A 284 -3.22 -6.68 7.03
N TYR A 285 -4.25 -6.85 6.20
CA TYR A 285 -5.64 -6.92 6.68
C TYR A 285 -5.92 -8.15 7.55
N GLU A 286 -5.27 -9.28 7.26
CA GLU A 286 -5.45 -10.55 7.95
C GLU A 286 -4.60 -10.65 9.22
N ILE A 287 -3.36 -10.16 9.16
CA ILE A 287 -2.38 -10.12 10.25
C ILE A 287 -2.13 -8.65 10.61
N GLY A 288 -3.08 -8.08 11.37
CA GLY A 288 -3.20 -6.64 11.60
C GLY A 288 -2.01 -5.94 12.25
N GLU A 289 -1.02 -6.67 12.75
CA GLU A 289 0.23 -6.15 13.31
C GLU A 289 1.40 -6.08 12.31
N ASP A 290 1.30 -6.75 11.16
CA ASP A 290 2.39 -6.80 10.19
C ASP A 290 2.26 -5.64 9.18
N GLN A 291 3.29 -4.80 9.11
CA GLN A 291 3.48 -3.80 8.05
C GLN A 291 4.09 -4.46 6.81
N TRP A 292 3.45 -4.25 5.67
CA TRP A 292 4.01 -4.63 4.38
C TRP A 292 4.98 -3.57 3.84
N GLU A 293 4.51 -2.32 3.77
CA GLU A 293 5.23 -1.21 3.13
C GLU A 293 4.62 0.14 3.55
N ASP A 294 5.44 1.18 3.75
CA ASP A 294 4.99 2.56 3.92
C ASP A 294 5.47 3.49 2.80
N ILE A 295 6.57 3.13 2.14
CA ILE A 295 7.11 3.83 0.97
C ILE A 295 7.81 2.83 0.04
N GLY A 296 7.53 2.98 -1.25
CA GLY A 296 8.07 2.12 -2.31
C GLY A 296 9.21 2.74 -3.08
N ASN A 297 9.90 1.92 -3.86
CA ASN A 297 10.88 2.36 -4.84
C ASN A 297 10.90 1.48 -6.09
N MET A 298 11.24 2.10 -7.22
CA MET A 298 11.60 1.37 -8.44
C MET A 298 13.05 0.91 -8.34
N THR A 299 13.31 -0.40 -8.37
CA THR A 299 14.67 -0.94 -8.28
C THR A 299 15.47 -0.69 -9.58
N PRO A 300 16.82 -0.78 -9.55
CA PRO A 300 17.62 -0.72 -10.78
C PRO A 300 17.25 -1.81 -11.80
N GLN A 301 16.64 -2.90 -11.34
CA GLN A 301 16.21 -4.00 -12.17
C GLN A 301 14.87 -3.76 -12.87
N GLY A 302 14.15 -2.68 -12.52
CA GLY A 302 12.84 -2.36 -13.08
C GLY A 302 11.68 -3.05 -12.35
N THR A 303 11.84 -3.36 -11.06
CA THR A 303 10.80 -3.98 -10.23
C THR A 303 10.32 -3.04 -9.14
N PHE A 304 9.05 -3.15 -8.75
CA PHE A 304 8.50 -2.47 -7.58
C PHE A 304 8.97 -3.17 -6.31
N ALA A 305 9.41 -2.40 -5.31
CA ALA A 305 9.83 -2.95 -4.02
C ALA A 305 9.63 -1.92 -2.89
N GLY A 306 9.27 -2.40 -1.71
CA GLY A 306 9.31 -1.59 -0.50
C GLY A 306 10.72 -1.07 -0.22
N CYS A 307 10.81 0.14 0.32
CA CYS A 307 12.07 0.69 0.79
C CYS A 307 12.58 -0.01 2.06
N LYS A 308 11.64 -0.49 2.87
CA LYS A 308 11.84 -1.17 4.16
C LYS A 308 11.52 -2.66 4.03
N PRO A 309 12.11 -3.54 4.87
CA PRO A 309 11.60 -4.89 5.04
C PRO A 309 10.18 -4.87 5.64
N GLY A 310 9.50 -6.01 5.63
CA GLY A 310 8.29 -6.18 6.44
C GLY A 310 8.63 -6.06 7.93
N LEU A 311 7.76 -5.41 8.69
CA LEU A 311 7.94 -5.11 10.12
C LEU A 311 6.73 -5.57 10.91
N ARG A 312 6.89 -5.88 12.18
CA ARG A 312 5.81 -6.20 13.11
C ARG A 312 5.64 -5.07 14.12
N LEU A 313 4.54 -4.34 13.99
CA LEU A 313 4.29 -3.09 14.71
C LEU A 313 3.87 -3.27 16.18
N THR A 314 3.79 -4.52 16.65
CA THR A 314 3.69 -4.86 18.08
C THR A 314 5.05 -5.04 18.76
N LEU A 315 6.14 -5.08 17.99
CA LEU A 315 7.52 -5.09 18.49
C LEU A 315 8.07 -3.67 18.53
N PHE A 316 8.65 -3.27 19.67
CA PHE A 316 9.07 -1.88 19.90
C PHE A 316 10.30 -1.50 19.08
N ASP A 317 11.27 -2.41 18.94
CA ASP A 317 12.45 -2.23 18.09
C ASP A 317 12.10 -2.04 16.61
N ASP A 318 11.06 -2.72 16.12
CA ASP A 318 10.53 -2.49 14.76
C ASP A 318 9.94 -1.08 14.62
N LEU A 319 9.32 -0.51 15.67
CA LEU A 319 8.86 0.88 15.66
C LEU A 319 10.02 1.88 15.52
N ILE A 320 11.12 1.63 16.25
CA ILE A 320 12.35 2.42 16.16
C ILE A 320 12.96 2.31 14.77
N TYR A 321 13.11 1.08 14.26
CA TYR A 321 13.65 0.81 12.94
C TYR A 321 12.84 1.53 11.84
N ASN A 322 11.51 1.49 11.93
CA ASN A 322 10.60 2.15 10.99
C ASN A 322 10.82 3.67 10.95
N GLU A 323 11.06 4.28 12.12
CA GLU A 323 11.27 5.71 12.28
C GLU A 323 12.63 6.20 11.79
N MET A 324 13.68 5.44 12.08
CA MET A 324 15.07 5.79 11.74
C MET A 324 15.45 5.60 10.28
N TYR A 325 14.57 5.00 9.48
CA TYR A 325 14.89 4.62 8.11
C TYR A 325 15.44 5.79 7.29
N THR A 326 16.64 5.58 6.73
CA THR A 326 17.29 6.53 5.82
C THR A 326 17.40 5.91 4.43
N PRO A 327 16.71 6.46 3.43
CA PRO A 327 16.76 5.92 2.07
C PRO A 327 18.16 6.03 1.45
N THR A 328 18.55 5.02 0.68
CA THR A 328 19.77 5.04 -0.14
C THR A 328 19.70 6.15 -1.21
N LYS A 329 20.85 6.50 -1.81
CA LYS A 329 20.88 7.47 -2.92
C LYS A 329 19.94 7.07 -4.06
N TRP A 330 19.96 5.79 -4.45
CA TRP A 330 19.06 5.27 -5.48
C TRP A 330 17.59 5.46 -5.11
N GLN A 331 17.22 5.10 -3.89
CA GLN A 331 15.84 5.20 -3.43
C GLN A 331 15.35 6.65 -3.43
N LYS A 332 16.17 7.63 -2.98
CA LYS A 332 15.78 9.05 -3.00
C LYS A 332 15.35 9.55 -4.38
N ASP A 333 15.97 9.03 -5.43
CA ASP A 333 15.65 9.42 -6.81
C ASP A 333 14.50 8.60 -7.42
N ASN A 334 14.08 7.51 -6.77
CA ASN A 334 13.18 6.50 -7.35
C ASN A 334 12.08 6.01 -6.39
N MET A 335 11.84 6.73 -5.29
CA MET A 335 10.80 6.40 -4.31
C MET A 335 9.45 6.97 -4.70
N TYR A 336 8.39 6.32 -4.22
CA TYR A 336 7.02 6.73 -4.43
C TYR A 336 6.15 6.28 -3.25
N ALA A 337 5.05 7.01 -3.05
CA ALA A 337 3.99 6.63 -2.13
C ALA A 337 2.84 6.01 -2.94
N ALA A 338 2.43 4.81 -2.58
CA ALA A 338 1.30 4.18 -3.21
C ALA A 338 -0.02 4.79 -2.71
N TRP A 339 -1.05 4.73 -3.54
CA TRP A 339 -2.30 5.47 -3.30
C TRP A 339 -3.31 4.76 -2.39
N TRP A 340 -2.90 3.70 -1.68
CA TRP A 340 -3.67 3.19 -0.54
C TRP A 340 -3.76 4.21 0.59
N TYR A 341 -2.73 5.06 0.75
CA TYR A 341 -2.70 6.18 1.68
C TYR A 341 -1.59 7.16 1.28
N CYS A 342 -1.92 8.14 0.44
CA CYS A 342 -0.97 9.15 -0.03
C CYS A 342 -1.59 10.53 -0.02
N CYS A 343 -1.12 11.41 0.86
CA CYS A 343 -1.52 12.80 0.92
C CYS A 343 -0.61 13.66 0.04
N ILE A 344 -1.21 14.31 -0.95
CA ILE A 344 -0.54 15.10 -1.98
C ILE A 344 -0.98 16.56 -1.83
N PRO A 345 -0.05 17.52 -1.70
CA PRO A 345 -0.38 18.93 -1.75
C PRO A 345 -0.93 19.32 -3.13
N ILE A 346 -2.00 20.11 -3.19
CA ILE A 346 -2.61 20.54 -4.45
C ILE A 346 -1.62 21.34 -5.30
N SER A 347 -0.73 22.12 -4.67
CA SER A 347 0.34 22.86 -5.39
C SER A 347 1.29 21.93 -6.16
N VAL A 348 1.54 20.71 -5.67
CA VAL A 348 2.36 19.70 -6.34
C VAL A 348 1.64 19.19 -7.59
N ILE A 349 0.31 19.01 -7.52
CA ILE A 349 -0.52 18.62 -8.67
C ILE A 349 -0.54 19.71 -9.73
N GLU A 350 -0.79 20.96 -9.32
CA GLU A 350 -0.81 22.11 -10.22
C GLU A 350 0.53 22.31 -10.93
N ARG A 351 1.65 22.11 -10.22
CA ARG A 351 2.99 22.24 -10.80
C ARG A 351 3.35 21.11 -11.74
N ASN A 352 3.03 19.87 -11.39
CA ASN A 352 3.53 18.69 -12.12
C ASN A 352 2.56 18.17 -13.18
N GLY A 353 1.27 18.51 -13.09
CA GLY A 353 0.20 17.93 -13.89
C GLY A 353 -0.24 16.56 -13.36
N LEU A 354 -1.39 16.11 -13.86
CA LEU A 354 -2.09 14.89 -13.45
C LEU A 354 -1.34 13.59 -13.82
N PRO A 355 -1.73 12.43 -13.27
CA PRO A 355 -1.17 11.13 -13.62
C PRO A 355 -1.33 10.75 -15.10
N LEU A 356 -0.57 9.74 -15.55
CA LEU A 356 -0.74 9.18 -16.89
C LEU A 356 -2.06 8.40 -17.03
N PRO A 357 -2.72 8.39 -18.21
CA PRO A 357 -3.98 7.68 -18.46
C PRO A 357 -3.83 6.17 -18.67
N VAL A 358 -3.13 5.53 -17.73
CA VAL A 358 -3.13 4.09 -17.57
C VAL A 358 -4.44 3.64 -16.90
N PHE A 359 -4.65 2.33 -16.76
CA PHE A 359 -5.87 1.81 -16.12
C PHE A 359 -5.63 1.55 -14.62
N VAL A 360 -4.63 0.71 -14.32
CA VAL A 360 -4.18 0.36 -12.97
C VAL A 360 -2.68 0.06 -13.04
N ARG A 361 -2.00 0.19 -11.89
CA ARG A 361 -0.56 -0.03 -11.67
C ARG A 361 0.34 1.01 -12.31
N CYS A 362 1.41 1.35 -11.58
CA CYS A 362 2.51 2.24 -11.98
C CYS A 362 2.11 3.72 -12.09
N ASP A 363 0.83 4.05 -11.97
CA ASP A 363 0.29 5.39 -11.85
C ASP A 363 0.83 6.12 -10.62
N ASP A 364 0.77 5.48 -9.47
CA ASP A 364 1.36 5.96 -8.21
C ASP A 364 2.87 6.16 -8.28
N ALA A 365 3.60 5.14 -8.79
CA ALA A 365 5.04 5.16 -8.89
C ALA A 365 5.55 6.19 -9.89
N GLU A 366 4.90 6.28 -11.05
CA GLU A 366 5.19 7.31 -12.04
C GLU A 366 5.00 8.69 -11.43
N TYR A 367 3.87 8.91 -10.77
CA TYR A 367 3.54 10.21 -10.21
C TYR A 367 4.52 10.64 -9.13
N GLY A 368 4.80 9.75 -8.16
CA GLY A 368 5.74 10.02 -7.06
C GLY A 368 7.15 10.33 -7.57
N ILE A 369 7.68 9.47 -8.46
CA ILE A 369 9.03 9.64 -9.01
C ILE A 369 9.13 10.87 -9.92
N ARG A 370 8.08 11.19 -10.69
CA ARG A 370 8.04 12.38 -11.54
C ARG A 370 8.03 13.66 -10.71
N CYS A 371 7.25 13.71 -9.63
CA CYS A 371 7.07 14.92 -8.83
C CYS A 371 8.33 15.30 -8.04
N LYS A 372 9.19 14.32 -7.70
CA LYS A 372 10.46 14.53 -6.98
C LYS A 372 10.33 15.37 -5.70
N THR A 373 9.24 15.17 -4.97
CA THR A 373 9.04 15.77 -3.63
C THR A 373 9.78 14.97 -2.57
N GLY A 374 9.92 15.51 -1.37
CA GLY A 374 10.21 14.67 -0.21
C GLY A 374 9.00 13.80 0.15
N PHE A 375 9.25 12.82 1.01
CA PHE A 375 8.23 11.95 1.58
C PHE A 375 8.33 11.98 3.10
N ILE A 376 7.18 12.11 3.75
CA ILE A 376 7.03 11.99 5.19
C ILE A 376 6.28 10.68 5.46
N THR A 377 6.92 9.75 6.16
CA THR A 377 6.25 8.57 6.72
C THR A 377 6.42 8.59 8.22
N MET A 378 5.43 8.14 8.98
CA MET A 378 5.47 8.11 10.45
C MET A 378 4.70 6.89 10.95
N ASN A 379 5.11 6.33 12.08
CA ASN A 379 4.29 5.41 12.87
C ASN A 379 2.92 6.06 13.13
N SER A 380 1.88 5.24 13.31
CA SER A 380 0.47 5.62 13.45
C SER A 380 -0.26 6.16 12.21
N LEU A 381 0.43 6.40 11.09
CA LEU A 381 -0.21 6.75 9.82
C LEU A 381 -0.36 5.49 8.98
N CYS A 382 -1.59 4.99 8.86
CA CYS A 382 -1.80 3.72 8.18
C CYS A 382 -3.21 3.42 7.68
N VAL A 383 -3.29 2.36 6.89
CA VAL A 383 -4.51 1.59 6.58
C VAL A 383 -4.22 0.10 6.67
N TRP A 384 -5.25 -0.71 6.93
CA TRP A 384 -5.15 -2.16 6.72
C TRP A 384 -5.69 -2.51 5.34
N HIS A 385 -4.91 -3.23 4.54
CA HIS A 385 -5.24 -3.55 3.15
C HIS A 385 -5.03 -5.04 2.89
N MET A 386 -5.90 -5.63 2.06
CA MET A 386 -5.78 -7.04 1.67
C MET A 386 -4.44 -7.34 1.01
N SER A 387 -3.84 -8.49 1.33
CA SER A 387 -2.52 -8.89 0.83
C SER A 387 -2.47 -9.04 -0.71
N PHE A 388 -1.37 -8.59 -1.32
CA PHE A 388 -1.14 -8.73 -2.76
C PHE A 388 -1.05 -10.19 -3.24
N PHE A 389 -0.65 -11.13 -2.38
CA PHE A 389 -0.50 -12.54 -2.74
C PHE A 389 -1.84 -13.23 -3.00
N GLU A 390 -2.89 -12.84 -2.28
CA GLU A 390 -4.24 -13.37 -2.48
C GLU A 390 -4.86 -12.91 -3.80
N ARG A 391 -4.29 -11.85 -4.39
CA ARG A 391 -4.83 -11.13 -5.56
C ARG A 391 -3.97 -11.26 -6.81
N TYR A 392 -3.05 -12.21 -6.86
CA TYR A 392 -2.18 -12.36 -8.03
C TYR A 392 -3.01 -12.47 -9.32
N ASN A 393 -2.80 -11.54 -10.25
CA ASN A 393 -3.47 -11.51 -11.54
C ASN A 393 -2.45 -11.24 -12.65
N ALA A 394 -2.24 -12.22 -13.53
CA ALA A 394 -1.31 -12.08 -14.64
C ALA A 394 -1.66 -10.92 -15.59
N ALA A 395 -2.93 -10.55 -15.75
CA ALA A 395 -3.30 -9.37 -16.55
C ALA A 395 -2.79 -8.06 -15.92
N VAL A 396 -2.63 -8.03 -14.60
CA VAL A 396 -2.03 -6.90 -13.89
C VAL A 396 -0.50 -7.02 -13.97
N GLU A 397 0.07 -8.13 -13.49
CA GLU A 397 1.51 -8.27 -13.29
C GLU A 397 2.34 -8.50 -14.56
N ARG A 398 1.74 -9.08 -15.61
CA ARG A 398 2.43 -9.38 -16.88
C ARG A 398 2.07 -8.38 -17.96
N TYR A 399 0.82 -7.94 -18.03
CA TYR A 399 0.38 -6.98 -19.03
C TYR A 399 0.52 -5.52 -18.55
N GLN A 400 -0.24 -5.09 -17.53
CA GLN A 400 -0.24 -3.68 -17.09
C GLN A 400 1.14 -3.21 -16.61
N THR A 401 1.76 -3.93 -15.68
CA THR A 401 3.05 -3.57 -15.08
C THR A 401 4.14 -3.40 -16.15
N THR A 402 4.19 -4.33 -17.12
CA THR A 402 5.18 -4.29 -18.22
C THR A 402 4.93 -3.11 -19.16
N ARG A 403 3.69 -2.91 -19.58
CA ARG A 403 3.32 -1.82 -20.50
C ARG A 403 3.54 -0.46 -19.85
N ASN A 404 3.01 -0.28 -18.63
CA ASN A 404 2.91 1.01 -17.98
C ASN A 404 4.29 1.52 -17.54
N THR A 405 5.20 0.66 -17.07
CA THR A 405 6.56 1.08 -16.71
C THR A 405 7.36 1.60 -17.91
N MET A 406 7.25 0.93 -19.07
CA MET A 406 7.87 1.40 -20.31
C MET A 406 7.28 2.73 -20.80
N ILE A 407 5.96 2.87 -20.71
CA ILE A 407 5.25 4.13 -21.04
C ILE A 407 5.67 5.25 -20.08
N ALA A 408 5.69 4.99 -18.78
CA ALA A 408 6.06 5.96 -17.76
C ALA A 408 7.51 6.44 -17.92
N GLN A 409 8.45 5.53 -18.20
CA GLN A 409 9.83 5.89 -18.50
C GLN A 409 9.93 6.74 -19.78
N ALA A 410 9.26 6.34 -20.86
CA ALA A 410 9.34 7.04 -22.14
C ALA A 410 8.63 8.40 -22.14
N THR A 411 7.54 8.55 -21.38
CA THR A 411 6.71 9.75 -21.35
C THR A 411 7.23 10.76 -20.32
N CYS A 412 7.56 10.29 -19.12
CA CYS A 412 7.83 11.14 -17.97
C CYS A 412 9.27 11.05 -17.45
N GLY A 413 10.10 10.18 -18.02
CA GLY A 413 11.45 9.95 -17.53
C GLY A 413 11.48 9.28 -16.16
N MET A 414 10.43 8.54 -15.78
CA MET A 414 10.38 7.75 -14.55
C MET A 414 11.53 6.74 -14.52
N ALA A 415 12.33 6.75 -13.45
CA ALA A 415 13.43 5.81 -13.22
C ALA A 415 14.31 5.59 -14.47
N PRO A 416 15.04 6.62 -14.95
CA PRO A 416 15.72 6.58 -16.24
C PRO A 416 16.81 5.51 -16.33
N ASP A 417 17.38 5.12 -15.19
CA ASP A 417 18.44 4.12 -15.08
C ASP A 417 17.91 2.69 -14.78
N ALA A 418 16.60 2.51 -14.64
CA ALA A 418 15.99 1.20 -14.45
C ALA A 418 15.85 0.43 -15.78
N ASP A 419 16.14 -0.87 -15.77
CA ASP A 419 16.17 -1.70 -16.97
C ASP A 419 14.86 -2.49 -17.21
N PHE A 420 13.82 -1.79 -17.66
CA PHE A 420 12.52 -2.41 -17.97
C PHE A 420 12.59 -3.43 -19.11
N MET A 421 13.58 -3.35 -20.01
CA MET A 421 13.77 -4.34 -21.08
C MET A 421 14.31 -5.65 -20.55
N ARG A 422 15.23 -5.60 -19.58
CA ARG A 422 15.67 -6.78 -18.84
C ARG A 422 14.53 -7.38 -18.03
N GLU A 423 13.71 -6.56 -17.40
CA GLU A 423 12.55 -7.06 -16.64
C GLU A 423 11.52 -7.76 -17.56
N LEU A 424 11.19 -7.16 -18.71
CA LEU A 424 10.39 -7.83 -19.75
C LEU A 424 11.01 -9.18 -20.15
N HIS A 425 12.32 -9.20 -20.39
CA HIS A 425 13.03 -10.44 -20.74
C HIS A 425 12.91 -11.50 -19.64
N ASN A 426 13.07 -11.10 -18.38
CA ASN A 426 12.99 -11.99 -17.23
C ASN A 426 11.58 -12.54 -17.06
N ASN A 427 10.55 -11.69 -17.16
CA ASN A 427 9.15 -12.10 -17.04
C ASN A 427 8.74 -13.09 -18.14
N ILE A 428 9.05 -12.80 -19.41
CA ILE A 428 8.80 -13.75 -20.51
C ILE A 428 9.52 -15.08 -20.23
N ARG A 429 10.79 -15.02 -19.85
CA ARG A 429 11.60 -16.23 -19.66
C ARG A 429 11.15 -17.06 -18.46
N LEU A 430 10.71 -16.41 -17.38
CA LEU A 430 10.20 -17.04 -16.18
C LEU A 430 8.91 -17.81 -16.49
N GLU A 431 7.96 -17.17 -17.18
CA GLU A 431 6.71 -17.81 -17.59
C GLU A 431 6.96 -18.98 -18.55
N LEU A 432 7.84 -18.81 -19.55
CA LEU A 432 8.21 -19.89 -20.47
C LEU A 432 8.81 -21.10 -19.75
N LYS A 433 9.67 -20.89 -18.76
CA LYS A 433 10.28 -21.97 -17.97
C LYS A 433 9.26 -22.76 -17.13
N LYS A 434 8.15 -22.12 -16.76
CA LYS A 434 7.02 -22.67 -16.01
C LYS A 434 5.82 -23.03 -16.90
N PHE A 435 6.02 -23.13 -18.22
CA PHE A 435 5.00 -23.46 -19.21
C PHE A 435 3.77 -22.52 -19.19
N GLY A 436 3.91 -21.31 -18.64
CA GLY A 436 2.86 -20.29 -18.59
C GLY A 436 2.81 -19.49 -19.90
N TYR A 437 2.53 -20.15 -21.02
CA TYR A 437 2.65 -19.52 -22.34
C TYR A 437 1.67 -18.35 -22.54
N GLU A 438 0.45 -18.47 -22.04
CA GLU A 438 -0.56 -17.40 -22.02
C GLU A 438 -0.01 -16.15 -21.33
N ASN A 439 0.61 -16.32 -20.15
CA ASN A 439 1.18 -15.23 -19.39
C ASN A 439 2.43 -14.63 -20.07
N ALA A 440 3.21 -15.44 -20.79
CA ALA A 440 4.32 -14.95 -21.61
C ALA A 440 3.83 -14.15 -22.84
N GLU A 441 2.71 -14.56 -23.43
CA GLU A 441 2.04 -13.85 -24.52
C GLU A 441 1.49 -12.50 -24.04
N LEU A 442 0.96 -12.41 -22.82
CA LEU A 442 0.56 -11.14 -22.21
C LEU A 442 1.70 -10.12 -22.10
N CYS A 443 2.91 -10.56 -21.74
CA CYS A 443 4.09 -9.68 -21.74
C CYS A 443 4.38 -9.12 -23.15
N LEU A 444 4.15 -9.93 -24.19
CA LEU A 444 4.33 -9.51 -25.58
C LEU A 444 3.21 -8.59 -26.04
N ASP A 445 1.96 -8.85 -25.66
CA ASP A 445 0.83 -7.95 -25.91
C ASP A 445 1.11 -6.57 -25.30
N ALA A 446 1.62 -6.53 -24.06
CA ALA A 446 2.02 -5.29 -23.38
C ALA A 446 3.15 -4.55 -24.11
N PHE A 447 4.18 -5.29 -24.53
CA PHE A 447 5.30 -4.70 -25.26
C PHE A 447 4.87 -4.14 -26.61
N GLU A 448 4.04 -4.88 -27.35
CA GLU A 448 3.49 -4.44 -28.63
C GLU A 448 2.57 -3.23 -28.49
N ASP A 449 1.77 -3.15 -27.42
CA ASP A 449 0.95 -1.98 -27.12
C ASP A 449 1.79 -0.74 -26.80
N PHE A 450 2.91 -0.89 -26.08
CA PHE A 450 3.89 0.19 -25.92
C PHE A 450 4.47 0.64 -27.27
N LEU A 451 4.77 -0.30 -28.17
CA LEU A 451 5.34 -0.02 -29.50
C LEU A 451 4.38 0.71 -30.46
N LYS A 452 3.07 0.79 -30.14
CA LYS A 452 2.08 1.57 -30.90
C LYS A 452 2.21 3.09 -30.68
N GLY A 453 2.95 3.52 -29.66
CA GLY A 453 3.16 4.94 -29.35
C GLY A 453 2.02 5.58 -28.55
N PRO A 454 2.15 6.88 -28.19
CA PRO A 454 1.25 7.55 -27.25
C PRO A 454 -0.19 7.67 -27.75
N ALA A 455 -0.43 7.69 -29.06
CA ALA A 455 -1.77 7.72 -29.64
C ALA A 455 -2.65 6.53 -29.17
N PHE A 456 -2.02 5.41 -28.79
CA PHE A 456 -2.69 4.26 -28.21
C PHE A 456 -3.31 4.59 -26.85
N ILE A 457 -2.54 5.11 -25.90
CA ILE A 457 -3.03 5.43 -24.55
C ILE A 457 -3.87 6.71 -24.48
N LYS A 458 -3.73 7.62 -25.46
CA LYS A 458 -4.56 8.84 -25.57
C LYS A 458 -6.03 8.53 -25.83
N LYS A 459 -6.33 7.39 -26.45
CA LYS A 459 -7.68 7.08 -26.91
C LYS A 459 -8.58 6.72 -25.71
N PRO A 460 -9.68 7.47 -25.46
CA PRO A 460 -10.61 7.16 -24.40
C PRO A 460 -11.11 5.70 -24.45
N GLY A 461 -11.10 5.04 -23.29
CA GLY A 461 -11.52 3.64 -23.13
C GLY A 461 -10.51 2.60 -23.64
N GLN A 462 -9.41 2.99 -24.30
CA GLN A 462 -8.43 2.02 -24.80
C GLN A 462 -7.73 1.26 -23.66
N SER A 463 -7.40 1.95 -22.56
CA SER A 463 -6.77 1.37 -21.38
C SER A 463 -7.66 0.29 -20.72
N GLU A 464 -8.97 0.52 -20.63
CA GLU A 464 -9.95 -0.46 -20.16
C GLU A 464 -10.06 -1.66 -21.11
N GLN A 465 -10.27 -1.39 -22.41
CA GLN A 465 -10.44 -2.43 -23.43
C GLN A 465 -9.28 -3.41 -23.45
N SER A 466 -8.04 -2.91 -23.39
CA SER A 466 -6.87 -3.77 -23.39
C SER A 466 -6.70 -4.54 -22.08
N PHE A 467 -7.08 -3.96 -20.94
CA PHE A 467 -7.07 -4.71 -19.68
C PHE A 467 -8.11 -5.83 -19.67
N MET A 468 -9.31 -5.59 -20.20
CA MET A 468 -10.32 -6.63 -20.34
C MET A 468 -9.87 -7.73 -21.31
N ALA A 469 -9.18 -7.36 -22.40
CA ALA A 469 -8.58 -8.33 -23.31
C ALA A 469 -7.51 -9.17 -22.59
N ALA A 470 -6.61 -8.55 -21.83
CA ALA A 470 -5.61 -9.27 -21.04
C ALA A 470 -6.24 -10.23 -20.01
N ASN A 471 -7.35 -9.84 -19.35
CA ASN A 471 -8.06 -10.73 -18.42
C ASN A 471 -8.76 -11.90 -19.12
N ARG A 472 -9.18 -11.75 -20.38
CA ARG A 472 -9.70 -12.88 -21.18
C ARG A 472 -8.58 -13.78 -21.68
N ASN A 473 -7.41 -13.22 -22.00
CA ASN A 473 -6.29 -13.92 -22.62
C ASN A 473 -5.34 -14.57 -21.61
N LYS A 474 -5.37 -14.16 -20.34
CA LYS A 474 -4.57 -14.80 -19.28
C LYS A 474 -4.95 -16.28 -19.11
N GLU A 475 -4.05 -17.03 -18.47
CA GLU A 475 -4.33 -18.39 -18.02
C GLU A 475 -5.64 -18.42 -17.19
N GLN A 476 -6.56 -19.29 -17.60
CA GLN A 476 -7.83 -19.47 -16.91
C GLN A 476 -7.68 -20.57 -15.85
N LEU A 477 -8.13 -20.26 -14.64
CA LEU A 477 -8.10 -21.18 -13.51
C LEU A 477 -9.48 -21.79 -13.31
N VAL A 478 -9.52 -23.07 -12.95
CA VAL A 478 -10.73 -23.79 -12.55
C VAL A 478 -10.69 -24.08 -11.05
N ASP A 479 -11.85 -24.34 -10.44
CA ASP A 479 -11.88 -24.82 -9.05
C ASP A 479 -11.19 -26.19 -8.89
N PHE A 480 -10.88 -26.57 -7.65
CA PHE A 480 -10.17 -27.82 -7.36
C PHE A 480 -10.93 -29.09 -7.78
N GLU A 481 -12.26 -29.07 -7.78
CA GLU A 481 -13.07 -30.20 -8.22
C GLU A 481 -12.89 -30.42 -9.73
N THR A 482 -13.10 -29.36 -10.51
CA THR A 482 -12.89 -29.39 -11.97
C THR A 482 -11.42 -29.68 -12.31
N LEU A 483 -10.47 -29.15 -11.55
CA LEU A 483 -9.04 -29.44 -11.72
C LEU A 483 -8.75 -30.93 -11.54
N GLN A 484 -9.32 -31.55 -10.50
CA GLN A 484 -9.17 -32.97 -10.23
C GLN A 484 -9.79 -33.80 -11.37
N GLU A 485 -10.98 -33.45 -11.86
CA GLU A 485 -11.59 -34.12 -13.01
C GLU A 485 -10.72 -34.04 -14.27
N GLN A 486 -10.09 -32.89 -14.53
CA GLN A 486 -9.16 -32.72 -15.65
C GLN A 486 -7.91 -33.58 -15.45
N ALA A 487 -7.40 -33.67 -14.23
CA ALA A 487 -6.24 -34.48 -13.89
C ALA A 487 -6.53 -35.99 -14.02
N ASP A 488 -7.71 -36.46 -13.60
CA ASP A 488 -8.10 -37.87 -13.71
C ASP A 488 -8.27 -38.33 -15.17
N LYS A 489 -8.60 -37.41 -16.08
CA LYS A 489 -8.68 -37.66 -17.53
C LYS A 489 -7.31 -37.68 -18.21
N ASP A 490 -6.25 -37.29 -17.50
CA ASP A 490 -4.90 -37.15 -18.04
C ASP A 490 -3.97 -38.28 -17.54
N PRO A 491 -3.57 -39.23 -18.41
CA PRO A 491 -2.75 -40.37 -18.00
C PRO A 491 -1.41 -40.00 -17.33
N GLU A 492 -0.84 -38.83 -17.64
CA GLU A 492 0.43 -38.38 -17.05
C GLU A 492 0.26 -37.78 -15.64
N LEU A 493 -0.98 -37.50 -15.23
CA LEU A 493 -1.34 -37.06 -13.89
C LEU A 493 -1.94 -38.20 -13.05
N SER A 494 -1.84 -39.45 -13.51
CA SER A 494 -2.26 -40.62 -12.75
C SER A 494 -1.62 -40.64 -11.36
N GLY A 495 -2.47 -40.68 -10.32
CA GLY A 495 -2.05 -40.64 -8.91
C GLY A 495 -1.98 -39.24 -8.31
N PHE A 496 -2.22 -38.17 -9.08
CA PHE A 496 -2.43 -36.85 -8.53
C PHE A 496 -3.78 -36.77 -7.81
N ARG A 497 -3.74 -36.26 -6.57
CA ARG A 497 -4.90 -35.95 -5.75
C ARG A 497 -4.70 -34.58 -5.16
N VAL A 498 -5.59 -33.64 -5.48
CA VAL A 498 -5.51 -32.27 -4.96
C VAL A 498 -5.64 -32.22 -3.43
N GLU A 499 -6.39 -33.17 -2.85
CA GLU A 499 -6.55 -33.34 -1.40
C GLU A 499 -5.26 -33.75 -0.68
N ASP A 500 -4.30 -34.38 -1.37
CA ASP A 500 -3.02 -34.79 -0.83
C ASP A 500 -1.96 -33.68 -0.90
N VAL A 501 -2.28 -32.52 -1.48
CA VAL A 501 -1.35 -31.40 -1.61
C VAL A 501 -1.45 -30.48 -0.40
N ASP A 502 -0.31 -30.29 0.28
CA ASP A 502 -0.16 -29.32 1.35
C ASP A 502 0.81 -28.18 0.98
N ARG A 503 0.93 -27.21 1.90
CA ARG A 503 1.84 -26.06 1.73
C ARG A 503 3.32 -26.45 1.69
N GLN A 504 3.74 -27.52 2.37
CA GLN A 504 5.14 -27.95 2.37
C GLN A 504 5.53 -28.53 1.02
N LEU A 505 4.62 -29.29 0.40
CA LEU A 505 4.81 -29.86 -0.92
C LEU A 505 4.86 -28.77 -1.99
N ILE A 506 3.89 -27.85 -1.98
CA ILE A 506 3.78 -26.85 -3.04
C ILE A 506 4.85 -25.75 -2.94
N ASP A 507 5.19 -25.30 -1.73
CA ASP A 507 6.21 -24.25 -1.53
C ASP A 507 7.64 -24.82 -1.59
N GLY A 508 7.80 -26.15 -1.65
CA GLY A 508 9.08 -26.84 -1.70
C GLY A 508 9.77 -26.80 -3.07
N ASP A 509 11.09 -26.65 -3.07
CA ASP A 509 11.94 -26.85 -4.26
C ASP A 509 13.06 -27.87 -3.99
N LYS A 510 13.65 -28.41 -5.07
CA LYS A 510 14.74 -29.38 -5.00
C LYS A 510 16.08 -28.72 -5.32
N PRO A 511 17.18 -29.09 -4.63
CA PRO A 511 18.50 -28.58 -4.98
C PRO A 511 18.89 -29.05 -6.39
N ARG A 512 19.67 -28.21 -7.07
CA ARG A 512 20.21 -28.47 -8.41
C ARG A 512 21.72 -28.32 -8.40
N SER A 513 22.42 -29.26 -9.01
CA SER A 513 23.86 -29.16 -9.30
C SER A 513 24.16 -28.01 -10.26
N LEU A 514 25.42 -27.57 -10.31
CA LEU A 514 25.86 -26.52 -11.24
C LEU A 514 25.60 -26.89 -12.70
N LYS A 515 25.77 -28.17 -13.07
CA LYS A 515 25.50 -28.68 -14.42
C LYS A 515 24.01 -28.56 -14.77
N GLU A 516 23.12 -28.92 -13.84
CA GLU A 516 21.68 -28.82 -14.05
C GLU A 516 21.21 -27.37 -14.15
N ARG A 517 21.76 -26.48 -13.31
CA ARG A 517 21.49 -25.03 -13.40
C ARG A 517 21.91 -24.47 -14.76
N LEU A 518 23.07 -24.90 -15.28
CA LEU A 518 23.56 -24.49 -16.59
C LEU A 518 22.68 -25.04 -17.72
N GLU A 519 22.27 -26.31 -17.64
CA GLU A 519 21.33 -26.88 -18.62
C GLU A 519 19.99 -26.12 -18.60
N ASP A 520 19.38 -25.90 -17.43
CA ASP A 520 18.13 -25.14 -17.30
C ASP A 520 18.25 -23.72 -17.87
N LEU A 521 19.40 -23.08 -17.65
CA LEU A 521 19.67 -21.75 -18.17
C LEU A 521 19.80 -21.77 -19.70
N ILE A 522 20.53 -22.70 -20.28
CA ILE A 522 20.75 -22.74 -21.74
C ILE A 522 19.48 -23.19 -22.46
N THR A 523 18.72 -24.11 -21.87
CA THR A 523 17.60 -24.78 -22.53
C THR A 523 16.23 -24.24 -22.14
N ASP A 524 16.12 -23.33 -21.17
CA ASP A 524 14.84 -22.85 -20.61
C ASP A 524 13.89 -24.02 -20.31
N ASN A 525 14.37 -24.96 -19.48
CA ASN A 525 13.68 -26.22 -19.14
C ASN A 525 13.44 -27.16 -20.35
N ASN A 526 14.47 -27.34 -21.18
CA ASN A 526 14.51 -28.22 -22.35
C ASN A 526 13.55 -27.84 -23.49
N GLN A 527 13.35 -26.54 -23.70
CA GLN A 527 12.52 -25.98 -24.78
C GLN A 527 13.35 -25.22 -25.82
N ARG A 528 14.54 -24.73 -25.42
CA ARG A 528 15.50 -23.99 -26.22
C ARG A 528 16.70 -24.86 -26.59
N TYR A 529 17.09 -24.86 -27.87
CA TYR A 529 18.20 -25.63 -28.44
C TYR A 529 18.07 -27.16 -28.29
N LEU A 530 18.22 -27.68 -27.07
CA LEU A 530 18.06 -29.08 -26.71
C LEU A 530 16.62 -29.32 -26.23
N ARG A 531 15.79 -29.79 -27.16
CA ARG A 531 14.35 -29.94 -26.97
C ARG A 531 14.02 -31.33 -26.45
N LYS A 532 13.42 -31.41 -25.25
CA LYS A 532 12.91 -32.65 -24.66
C LYS A 532 11.50 -32.41 -24.11
N GLY A 533 10.54 -33.27 -24.46
CA GLY A 533 9.17 -33.19 -23.92
C GLY A 533 9.13 -33.28 -22.39
N GLY A 534 10.05 -34.04 -21.79
CA GLY A 534 9.98 -34.36 -20.37
C GLY A 534 8.97 -35.48 -20.11
N SER A 535 8.73 -35.80 -18.84
CA SER A 535 7.71 -36.77 -18.46
C SER A 535 7.13 -36.47 -17.08
N GLY A 536 5.86 -36.86 -16.89
CA GLY A 536 5.14 -36.72 -15.63
C GLY A 536 4.97 -35.26 -15.21
N TYR A 537 4.64 -35.06 -13.94
CA TYR A 537 4.25 -33.75 -13.42
C TYR A 537 5.02 -33.28 -12.20
N ALA A 538 4.87 -31.99 -11.90
CA ALA A 538 5.16 -31.37 -10.62
C ALA A 538 3.98 -30.45 -10.22
N VAL A 539 3.82 -30.23 -8.93
CA VAL A 539 2.83 -29.29 -8.37
C VAL A 539 3.59 -28.03 -7.94
N ILE A 540 3.10 -26.85 -8.32
CA ILE A 540 3.75 -25.57 -8.02
C ILE A 540 2.70 -24.51 -7.65
N PRO A 541 3.08 -23.46 -6.92
CA PRO A 541 2.16 -22.36 -6.61
C PRO A 541 1.95 -21.48 -7.85
N LEU A 542 0.78 -20.85 -7.93
CA LEU A 542 0.45 -19.90 -9.01
C LEU A 542 1.34 -18.66 -9.04
N GLN A 543 1.96 -18.30 -7.90
CA GLN A 543 2.71 -17.06 -7.73
C GLN A 543 3.68 -16.79 -8.89
N GLY A 544 3.48 -15.65 -9.56
CA GLY A 544 4.16 -15.31 -10.80
C GLY A 544 5.68 -15.22 -10.68
N TRP A 545 6.19 -14.78 -9.53
CA TRP A 545 7.60 -14.45 -9.29
C TRP A 545 8.47 -15.66 -8.93
N LEU A 546 7.86 -16.77 -8.53
CA LEU A 546 8.59 -17.96 -8.09
C LEU A 546 9.16 -18.74 -9.27
N TYR A 547 10.37 -19.27 -9.11
CA TYR A 547 11.02 -20.19 -10.05
C TYR A 547 11.42 -21.49 -9.34
N PRO A 548 10.47 -22.43 -9.10
CA PRO A 548 10.69 -23.70 -8.40
C PRO A 548 11.41 -24.70 -9.33
N ALA A 549 12.63 -24.35 -9.68
CA ALA A 549 13.33 -24.90 -10.83
C ALA A 549 13.79 -26.35 -10.64
N GLY A 550 14.05 -26.78 -9.41
CA GLY A 550 14.42 -28.15 -9.10
C GLY A 550 13.28 -29.13 -9.31
N VAL A 551 12.05 -28.77 -8.91
CA VAL A 551 10.88 -29.64 -9.04
C VAL A 551 10.32 -29.70 -10.46
N ILE A 552 10.37 -28.60 -11.22
CA ILE A 552 9.80 -28.55 -12.59
C ILE A 552 10.73 -29.10 -13.67
N ARG A 553 12.02 -29.30 -13.35
CA ARG A 553 13.02 -29.75 -14.31
C ARG A 553 12.67 -31.12 -14.85
N GLY A 554 12.68 -31.24 -16.18
CA GLY A 554 12.42 -32.52 -16.86
C GLY A 554 10.96 -32.97 -16.86
N LYS A 555 10.04 -32.18 -16.28
CA LYS A 555 8.61 -32.46 -16.29
C LYS A 555 7.96 -32.09 -17.61
N HIS A 556 6.89 -32.80 -17.96
CA HIS A 556 6.05 -32.50 -19.10
C HIS A 556 4.84 -31.65 -18.70
N LYS A 557 4.27 -31.91 -17.52
CA LYS A 557 3.12 -31.18 -16.98
C LYS A 557 3.43 -30.47 -15.67
N LEU A 558 2.74 -29.37 -15.41
CA LEU A 558 2.77 -28.67 -14.14
C LEU A 558 1.33 -28.44 -13.68
N VAL A 559 1.00 -28.91 -12.48
CA VAL A 559 -0.26 -28.57 -11.82
C VAL A 559 -0.01 -27.33 -10.99
N VAL A 560 -0.65 -26.23 -11.36
CA VAL A 560 -0.44 -24.92 -10.76
C VAL A 560 -1.61 -24.60 -9.85
N LEU A 561 -1.35 -24.38 -8.57
CA LEU A 561 -2.42 -24.13 -7.59
C LEU A 561 -2.33 -22.72 -7.03
N ASP A 562 -3.47 -22.05 -7.06
CA ASP A 562 -3.82 -20.95 -6.18
C ASP A 562 -4.53 -21.54 -4.95
N TRP A 563 -3.74 -21.81 -3.92
CA TRP A 563 -4.25 -22.42 -2.69
C TRP A 563 -5.07 -21.44 -1.85
N TYR A 564 -4.91 -20.12 -2.03
CA TYR A 564 -5.74 -19.11 -1.37
C TYR A 564 -7.18 -19.15 -1.91
N ASN A 565 -7.32 -19.11 -3.24
CA ASN A 565 -8.64 -19.08 -3.89
C ASN A 565 -9.20 -20.47 -4.21
N ARG A 566 -8.48 -21.55 -3.85
CA ARG A 566 -8.82 -22.96 -4.14
C ARG A 566 -9.06 -23.21 -5.63
N LYS A 567 -8.17 -22.68 -6.47
CA LYS A 567 -8.22 -22.78 -7.93
C LYS A 567 -6.90 -23.27 -8.50
N GLY A 568 -6.91 -23.80 -9.72
CA GLY A 568 -5.68 -24.17 -10.39
C GLY A 568 -5.81 -24.36 -11.89
N ALA A 569 -4.69 -24.71 -12.52
CA ALA A 569 -4.59 -25.02 -13.93
C ALA A 569 -3.53 -26.10 -14.18
N ILE A 570 -3.65 -26.81 -15.30
CA ILE A 570 -2.66 -27.78 -15.77
C ILE A 570 -1.92 -27.17 -16.95
N ARG A 571 -0.62 -26.90 -16.77
CA ARG A 571 0.25 -26.43 -17.85
C ARG A 571 0.96 -27.61 -18.47
N THR A 572 0.99 -27.66 -19.81
CA THR A 572 1.68 -28.71 -20.57
C THR A 572 2.83 -28.10 -21.35
N LYS A 573 4.02 -28.70 -21.31
CA LYS A 573 5.17 -28.22 -22.07
C LYS A 573 4.91 -28.30 -23.58
N ASP A 574 5.05 -27.18 -24.26
CA ASP A 574 4.89 -27.08 -25.71
C ASP A 574 6.08 -26.33 -26.31
N VAL A 575 6.98 -27.12 -26.89
CA VAL A 575 8.20 -26.61 -27.53
C VAL A 575 7.90 -25.80 -28.80
N ASN A 576 6.78 -26.07 -29.48
CA ASN A 576 6.37 -25.32 -30.66
C ASN A 576 5.81 -23.96 -30.27
N ARG A 577 4.94 -23.90 -29.25
CA ARG A 577 4.44 -22.63 -28.70
C ARG A 577 5.58 -21.79 -28.11
N TYR A 578 6.52 -22.41 -27.39
CA TYR A 578 7.77 -21.74 -26.98
C TYR A 578 8.48 -21.09 -28.17
N ALA A 579 8.69 -21.83 -29.26
CA ALA A 579 9.39 -21.31 -30.43
C ALA A 579 8.64 -20.16 -31.12
N GLN A 580 7.31 -20.23 -31.17
CA GLN A 580 6.45 -19.16 -31.70
C GLN A 580 6.56 -17.89 -30.86
N ILE A 581 6.47 -17.99 -29.53
CA ILE A 581 6.62 -16.86 -28.60
C ILE A 581 8.02 -16.24 -28.72
N LYS A 582 9.08 -17.05 -28.78
CA LYS A 582 10.45 -16.53 -28.99
C LYS A 582 10.62 -15.83 -30.33
N LYS A 583 9.96 -16.32 -31.39
CA LYS A 583 9.96 -15.69 -32.71
C LYS A 583 9.22 -14.35 -32.69
N ARG A 584 8.05 -14.29 -32.04
CA ARG A 584 7.27 -13.07 -31.80
C ARG A 584 8.13 -12.04 -31.06
N TYR A 585 8.70 -12.43 -29.91
CA TYR A 585 9.58 -11.56 -29.14
C TYR A 585 10.78 -11.03 -29.93
N ALA A 586 11.44 -11.88 -30.73
CA ALA A 586 12.58 -11.46 -31.54
C ALA A 586 12.19 -10.44 -32.63
N ARG A 587 11.01 -10.59 -33.23
CA ARG A 587 10.44 -9.61 -34.17
C ARG A 587 10.22 -8.26 -33.47
N ASP A 588 9.62 -8.28 -32.29
CA ASP A 588 9.29 -7.04 -31.56
C ASP A 588 10.55 -6.34 -31.07
N LEU A 589 11.56 -7.08 -30.61
CA LEU A 589 12.87 -6.53 -30.28
C LEU A 589 13.57 -5.88 -31.49
N LYS A 590 13.44 -6.47 -32.69
CA LYS A 590 13.98 -5.88 -33.92
C LYS A 590 13.29 -4.55 -34.22
N TYR A 591 11.96 -4.50 -34.09
CA TYR A 591 11.21 -3.26 -34.28
C TYR A 591 11.57 -2.21 -33.23
N TYR A 592 11.62 -2.58 -31.96
CA TYR A 592 12.03 -1.72 -30.85
C TYR A 592 13.39 -1.07 -31.12
N LYS A 593 14.42 -1.88 -31.42
CA LYS A 593 15.77 -1.37 -31.70
C LYS A 593 15.81 -0.39 -32.87
N ALA A 594 14.97 -0.59 -33.87
CA ALA A 594 14.89 0.30 -35.03
C ALA A 594 14.08 1.59 -34.79
N ASN A 595 13.24 1.64 -33.75
CA ASN A 595 12.24 2.71 -33.57
C ASN A 595 12.26 3.40 -32.20
N ILE A 596 13.05 2.93 -31.24
CA ILE A 596 12.95 3.41 -29.85
C ILE A 596 13.24 4.90 -29.68
N GLU A 597 14.18 5.47 -30.45
CA GLU A 597 14.45 6.91 -30.40
C GLU A 597 13.23 7.73 -30.84
N ARG A 598 12.56 7.31 -31.92
CA ARG A 598 11.29 7.89 -32.38
C ARG A 598 10.20 7.74 -31.33
N LEU A 599 10.00 6.53 -30.80
CA LEU A 599 8.95 6.26 -29.81
C LEU A 599 9.16 7.08 -28.53
N ARG A 600 10.39 7.16 -28.01
CA ARG A 600 10.72 7.99 -26.84
C ARG A 600 10.39 9.45 -27.09
N LYS A 601 10.73 9.98 -28.27
CA LYS A 601 10.36 11.34 -28.65
C LYS A 601 8.85 11.53 -28.70
N GLU A 602 8.12 10.64 -29.37
CA GLU A 602 6.66 10.71 -29.46
C GLU A 602 6.00 10.70 -28.08
N TYR A 603 6.41 9.80 -27.19
CA TYR A 603 5.90 9.74 -25.81
C TYR A 603 6.25 11.01 -25.02
N ALA A 604 7.49 11.47 -25.07
CA ALA A 604 7.90 12.70 -24.40
C ALA A 604 7.13 13.93 -24.91
N ASP A 605 6.92 14.05 -26.22
CA ASP A 605 6.15 15.14 -26.85
C ASP A 605 4.67 15.08 -26.42
N ALA A 606 4.14 13.90 -26.12
CA ALA A 606 2.75 13.71 -25.66
C ALA A 606 2.54 14.02 -24.17
N ARG A 607 3.61 14.13 -23.36
CA ARG A 607 3.52 14.30 -21.90
C ARG A 607 2.62 15.47 -21.50
N ALA A 608 2.86 16.66 -22.05
CA ALA A 608 2.15 17.87 -21.65
C ALA A 608 0.63 17.76 -21.85
N GLU A 609 0.20 17.04 -22.88
CA GLU A 609 -1.22 16.76 -23.13
C GLU A 609 -1.73 15.70 -22.14
N LEU A 610 -1.06 14.55 -22.05
CA LEU A 610 -1.48 13.39 -21.24
C LEU A 610 -1.60 13.69 -19.74
N THR A 611 -0.84 14.67 -19.23
CA THR A 611 -0.88 15.09 -17.82
C THR A 611 -1.69 16.38 -17.62
N SER A 612 -2.36 16.91 -18.65
CA SER A 612 -3.13 18.15 -18.55
C SER A 612 -4.54 17.93 -17.98
N VAL A 613 -5.04 18.92 -17.24
CA VAL A 613 -6.44 18.95 -16.79
C VAL A 613 -7.40 18.87 -17.97
N ALA A 614 -7.14 19.61 -19.05
CA ALA A 614 -8.01 19.64 -20.23
C ALA A 614 -8.17 18.26 -20.88
N TYR A 615 -7.06 17.52 -21.08
CA TYR A 615 -7.11 16.15 -21.58
C TYR A 615 -7.95 15.24 -20.67
N TRP A 616 -7.72 15.33 -19.35
CA TRP A 616 -8.41 14.47 -18.40
C TRP A 616 -9.89 14.79 -18.24
N LYS A 617 -10.30 16.07 -18.25
CA LYS A 617 -11.74 16.42 -18.22
C LYS A 617 -12.46 15.88 -19.45
N HIS A 618 -11.83 15.95 -20.63
CA HIS A 618 -12.36 15.31 -21.83
C HIS A 618 -12.41 13.78 -21.71
N TYR A 619 -11.32 13.14 -21.25
CA TYR A 619 -11.23 11.68 -21.07
C TYR A 619 -12.29 11.15 -20.08
N LEU A 620 -12.55 11.90 -19.01
CA LEU A 620 -13.47 11.57 -17.93
C LEU A 620 -14.90 12.06 -18.16
N LYS A 621 -15.17 12.76 -19.26
CA LYS A 621 -16.47 13.38 -19.59
C LYS A 621 -16.95 14.32 -18.47
N MET A 622 -16.07 15.21 -18.02
CA MET A 622 -16.34 16.23 -17.00
C MET A 622 -16.69 17.61 -17.58
N ASP A 623 -16.72 17.72 -18.91
CA ASP A 623 -17.05 18.95 -19.65
C ASP A 623 -18.56 19.18 -19.81
#